data_AF-A0AAW9TG08-F1
#
_entry.id   AF-A0AAW9TG08-F1
#
_cell.length_a   1.000
_cell.length_b   1.000
_cell.length_c   1.000
_cell.angle_alpha   90.00
_cell.angle_beta   90.00
_cell.angle_gamma   90.00
#
_symmetry.space_group_name_H-M   'P 1'
#
loop_
_entity.id
_entity.type
_entity.pdbx_description
1 polymer ?
#
loop_
_entity_poly.entity_id
_entity_poly.type
_entity_poly.pdbx_seq_one_letter_code
_entity_poly.pdbx_strand_id
1 'polypeptide(L)'
;MEERKIQQLNRFKIEKENTIQYPIKELLKDSINDWILSDIQQINMKLGQELRLISKVNNKDDIKRLKCFVKNNKSNLPSMLYDELKSEVKEIAEDFEWGRSKDGQIILEIENWIEKARLRLREEYPDTLIYIGRGWVNPMELIIGGVVDDDDTQKFFENYFNSQNPPVPIHFKIIVQNEE
;
A
#
# COMPACT_ATOMS: atom_id res chain seq x y z
N MET A 1 -3.83 7.65 -36.67
CA MET A 1 -2.93 7.99 -35.55
C MET A 1 -3.67 8.31 -34.25
N GLU A 2 -4.62 9.27 -34.24
CA GLU A 2 -5.34 9.65 -33.00
C GLU A 2 -6.22 8.51 -32.43
N GLU A 3 -7.00 7.84 -33.29
CA GLU A 3 -7.83 6.70 -32.87
C GLU A 3 -7.01 5.53 -32.31
N ARG A 4 -5.82 5.28 -32.86
CA ARG A 4 -4.88 4.25 -32.38
C ARG A 4 -4.37 4.57 -30.99
N LYS A 5 -3.95 5.81 -30.75
CA LYS A 5 -3.53 6.28 -29.42
C LYS A 5 -4.65 6.16 -28.40
N ILE A 6 -5.88 6.47 -28.80
CA ILE A 6 -7.07 6.30 -27.95
C ILE A 6 -7.29 4.82 -27.61
N GLN A 7 -7.18 3.92 -28.59
CA GLN A 7 -7.33 2.47 -28.36
C GLN A 7 -6.24 1.91 -27.45
N GLN A 8 -4.96 2.25 -27.69
CA GLN A 8 -3.84 1.84 -26.83
C GLN A 8 -4.03 2.36 -25.40
N LEU A 9 -4.42 3.63 -25.24
CA LEU A 9 -4.70 4.23 -23.94
C LEU A 9 -5.87 3.55 -23.23
N ASN A 10 -6.94 3.22 -23.93
CA ASN A 10 -8.09 2.52 -23.37
C ASN A 10 -7.70 1.11 -22.91
N ARG A 11 -6.93 0.37 -23.73
CA ARG A 11 -6.41 -0.95 -23.36
C ARG A 11 -5.52 -0.86 -22.13
N PHE A 12 -4.60 0.10 -22.10
CA PHE A 12 -3.74 0.37 -20.95
C PHE A 12 -4.53 0.60 -19.67
N LYS A 13 -5.57 1.44 -19.72
CA LYS A 13 -6.43 1.74 -18.55
C LYS A 13 -7.11 0.48 -18.00
N ILE A 14 -7.71 -0.32 -18.88
CA ILE A 14 -8.40 -1.58 -18.49
C ILE A 14 -7.42 -2.55 -17.84
N GLU A 15 -6.27 -2.79 -18.47
CA GLU A 15 -5.28 -3.74 -17.96
C GLU A 15 -4.66 -3.27 -16.63
N LYS A 16 -4.46 -1.95 -16.49
CA LYS A 16 -4.00 -1.34 -15.24
C LYS A 16 -5.00 -1.50 -14.10
N GLU A 17 -6.30 -1.33 -14.35
CA GLU A 17 -7.36 -1.50 -13.34
C GLU A 17 -7.46 -2.93 -12.81
N ASN A 18 -7.06 -3.92 -13.63
CA ASN A 18 -6.99 -5.33 -13.24
C ASN A 18 -5.77 -5.67 -12.35
N THR A 19 -5.11 -4.67 -11.77
CA THR A 19 -4.01 -4.86 -10.82
C THR A 19 -4.16 -3.92 -9.62
N ILE A 20 -3.53 -4.30 -8.50
CA ILE A 20 -3.45 -3.43 -7.33
C ILE A 20 -2.44 -2.32 -7.65
N GLN A 21 -2.95 -1.08 -7.68
CA GLN A 21 -2.17 0.11 -8.05
C GLN A 21 -1.88 1.06 -6.87
N TYR A 22 -2.59 0.90 -5.75
CA TYR A 22 -2.44 1.74 -4.57
C TYR A 22 -1.40 1.17 -3.58
N PRO A 23 -0.70 2.04 -2.83
CA PRO A 23 0.29 1.60 -1.86
C PRO A 23 -0.39 0.99 -0.63
N ILE A 24 0.00 -0.24 -0.26
CA ILE A 24 -0.58 -0.94 0.91
C ILE A 24 -0.37 -0.17 2.21
N LYS A 25 0.73 0.60 2.31
CA LYS A 25 1.11 1.31 3.54
C LYS A 25 0.07 2.37 3.95
N GLU A 26 -0.69 2.90 3.00
CA GLU A 26 -1.77 3.86 3.28
C GLU A 26 -3.01 3.18 3.88
N LEU A 27 -3.10 1.85 3.79
CA LEU A 27 -4.21 1.07 4.33
C LEU A 27 -3.91 0.48 5.71
N LEU A 28 -2.63 0.42 6.11
CA LEU A 28 -2.22 -0.13 7.39
C LEU A 28 -2.33 0.93 8.48
N LYS A 29 -3.02 0.60 9.57
CA LYS A 29 -3.08 1.45 10.75
C LYS A 29 -1.86 1.26 11.62
N ASP A 30 -1.10 2.34 11.78
CA ASP A 30 0.03 2.42 12.70
C ASP A 30 -0.24 3.36 13.90
N SER A 31 -1.40 4.03 13.93
CA SER A 31 -1.69 5.05 14.91
C SER A 31 -3.19 5.21 15.21
N ILE A 32 -3.49 5.67 16.43
CA ILE A 32 -4.85 6.03 16.85
C ILE A 32 -5.33 7.23 16.05
N ASN A 33 -6.58 7.18 15.59
CA ASN A 33 -7.20 8.26 14.84
C ASN A 33 -7.32 9.55 15.65
N ASP A 34 -7.10 10.68 14.98
CA ASP A 34 -7.11 12.00 15.60
C ASP A 34 -8.45 12.39 16.25
N TRP A 35 -9.56 11.89 15.72
CA TRP A 35 -10.88 12.15 16.31
C TRP A 35 -11.06 11.43 17.65
N ILE A 36 -10.61 10.17 17.79
CA ILE A 36 -10.59 9.45 19.08
C ILE A 36 -9.70 10.18 20.08
N LEU A 37 -8.51 10.62 19.64
CA LEU A 37 -7.59 11.39 20.49
C LEU A 37 -8.24 12.70 20.98
N SER A 38 -8.98 13.36 20.11
CA SER A 38 -9.64 14.64 20.40
C SER A 38 -10.84 14.46 21.34
N ASP A 39 -11.69 13.48 21.10
CA ASP A 39 -12.86 13.20 21.94
C ASP A 39 -12.45 12.78 23.36
N ILE A 40 -11.44 11.91 23.48
CA ILE A 40 -10.89 11.52 24.79
C ILE A 40 -10.31 12.74 25.51
N GLN A 41 -9.59 13.61 24.80
CA GLN A 41 -9.02 14.82 25.38
C GLN A 41 -10.09 15.82 25.85
N GLN A 42 -11.22 15.93 25.16
CA GLN A 42 -12.34 16.77 25.57
C GLN A 42 -13.00 16.26 26.86
N ILE A 43 -13.13 14.93 27.01
CA ILE A 43 -13.69 14.29 28.21
C ILE A 43 -12.69 14.38 29.38
N ASN A 44 -11.42 14.11 29.10
CA ASN A 44 -10.36 14.11 30.08
C ASN A 44 -9.03 14.52 29.43
N MET A 45 -8.64 15.78 29.64
CA MET A 45 -7.42 16.36 29.08
C MET A 45 -6.17 15.53 29.39
N LYS A 46 -6.04 15.03 30.63
CA LYS A 46 -4.88 14.25 31.06
C LYS A 46 -4.81 12.92 30.32
N LEU A 47 -5.94 12.20 30.24
CA LEU A 47 -5.98 10.92 29.50
C LEU A 47 -5.74 11.11 28.01
N GLY A 48 -6.28 12.17 27.40
CA GLY A 48 -6.02 12.50 26.00
C GLY A 48 -4.54 12.76 25.74
N GLN A 49 -3.87 13.52 26.61
CA GLN A 49 -2.42 13.75 26.53
C GLN A 49 -1.62 12.46 26.68
N GLU A 50 -1.96 11.62 27.66
CA GLU A 50 -1.31 10.31 27.86
C GLU A 50 -1.45 9.42 26.62
N LEU A 51 -2.65 9.34 26.02
CA LEU A 51 -2.89 8.54 24.83
C LEU A 51 -2.12 9.07 23.61
N ARG A 52 -2.05 10.39 23.41
CA ARG A 52 -1.28 11.00 22.32
C ARG A 52 0.21 10.64 22.36
N LEU A 53 0.79 10.45 23.55
CA LEU A 53 2.19 10.06 23.68
C LEU A 53 2.47 8.62 23.23
N ILE A 54 1.45 7.77 23.22
CA ILE A 54 1.56 6.35 22.87
C ILE A 54 0.71 5.98 21.64
N SER A 55 0.16 6.97 20.93
CA SER A 55 -0.82 6.76 19.88
C SER A 55 -0.23 6.10 18.65
N LYS A 56 1.06 6.35 18.35
CA LYS A 56 1.78 5.75 17.23
C LYS A 56 2.55 4.50 17.65
N VAL A 57 2.38 3.42 16.90
CA VAL A 57 3.02 2.12 17.11
C VAL A 57 4.22 1.98 16.19
N ASN A 58 5.40 1.78 16.79
CA ASN A 58 6.62 1.47 16.05
C ASN A 58 7.17 0.08 16.42
N ASN A 59 6.76 -0.47 17.57
CA ASN A 59 7.26 -1.74 18.07
C ASN A 59 6.21 -2.48 18.92
N LYS A 60 6.54 -3.71 19.34
CA LYS A 60 5.66 -4.56 20.16
C LYS A 60 5.36 -3.97 21.54
N ASP A 61 6.23 -3.15 22.11
CA ASP A 61 6.00 -2.54 23.41
C ASP A 61 5.00 -1.37 23.33
N ASP A 62 4.94 -0.64 22.22
CA ASP A 62 3.92 0.38 21.98
C ASP A 62 2.52 -0.26 21.96
N ILE A 63 2.36 -1.42 21.32
CA ILE A 63 1.10 -2.18 21.32
C ILE A 63 0.72 -2.60 22.74
N LYS A 64 1.69 -3.10 23.53
CA LYS A 64 1.43 -3.47 24.93
C LYS A 64 0.96 -2.25 25.73
N ARG A 65 1.60 -1.09 25.55
CA ARG A 65 1.21 0.17 26.20
C ARG A 65 -0.21 0.58 25.83
N LEU A 66 -0.57 0.53 24.55
CA LEU A 66 -1.94 0.81 24.10
C LEU A 66 -2.97 -0.15 24.70
N LYS A 67 -2.71 -1.47 24.66
CA LYS A 67 -3.60 -2.47 25.27
C LYS A 67 -3.77 -2.26 26.77
N CYS A 68 -2.69 -1.92 27.48
CA CYS A 68 -2.74 -1.56 28.89
C CYS A 68 -3.54 -0.26 29.13
N PHE A 69 -3.34 0.77 28.31
CA PHE A 69 -4.08 2.02 28.38
C PHE A 69 -5.59 1.78 28.25
N VAL A 70 -6.02 1.02 27.24
CA VAL A 70 -7.44 0.66 27.04
C VAL A 70 -7.98 -0.06 28.28
N LYS A 71 -7.31 -1.14 28.72
CA LYS A 71 -7.76 -1.94 29.87
C LYS A 71 -7.94 -1.10 31.14
N ASN A 72 -7.01 -0.20 31.43
CA ASN A 72 -7.00 0.58 32.65
C ASN A 72 -8.01 1.74 32.64
N ASN A 73 -8.47 2.17 31.47
CA ASN A 73 -9.33 3.35 31.31
C ASN A 73 -10.78 3.03 30.94
N LYS A 74 -11.20 1.75 31.03
CA LYS A 74 -12.59 1.35 30.73
C LYS A 74 -13.65 2.15 31.49
N SER A 75 -13.43 2.40 32.78
CA SER A 75 -14.37 3.17 33.61
C SER A 75 -14.26 4.68 33.43
N ASN A 76 -13.22 5.16 32.74
CA ASN A 76 -12.92 6.58 32.59
C ASN A 76 -13.42 7.15 31.25
N LEU A 77 -13.96 6.30 30.38
CA LEU A 77 -14.43 6.66 29.05
C LEU A 77 -15.91 6.28 28.89
N PRO A 78 -16.69 7.07 28.13
CA PRO A 78 -18.01 6.66 27.68
C PRO A 78 -17.93 5.33 26.92
N SER A 79 -18.94 4.47 27.09
CA SER A 79 -18.91 3.09 26.55
C SER A 79 -18.61 3.05 25.05
N MET A 80 -19.25 3.93 24.27
CA MET A 80 -19.07 3.97 22.82
C MET A 80 -17.63 4.32 22.43
N LEU A 81 -17.07 5.38 23.02
CA LEU A 81 -15.70 5.82 22.76
C LEU A 81 -14.66 4.79 23.25
N TYR A 82 -14.94 4.10 24.36
CA TYR A 82 -14.12 2.98 24.82
C TYR A 82 -14.08 1.84 23.80
N ASP A 83 -15.24 1.44 23.28
CA ASP A 83 -15.33 0.35 22.31
C ASP A 83 -14.67 0.72 20.97
N GLU A 84 -14.80 1.97 20.52
CA GLU A 84 -14.09 2.50 19.34
C GLU A 84 -12.57 2.47 19.53
N LEU A 85 -12.06 3.01 20.63
CA LEU A 85 -10.63 2.98 20.96
C LEU A 85 -10.11 1.53 21.03
N LYS A 86 -10.87 0.65 21.67
CA LYS A 86 -10.51 -0.77 21.80
C LYS A 86 -10.46 -1.45 20.43
N SER A 87 -11.41 -1.16 19.55
CA SER A 87 -11.44 -1.69 18.19
C SER A 87 -10.23 -1.21 17.39
N GLU A 88 -9.90 0.08 17.48
CA GLU A 88 -8.77 0.66 16.77
C GLU A 88 -7.42 0.11 17.26
N VAL A 89 -7.23 -0.04 18.58
CA VAL A 89 -6.03 -0.68 19.13
C VAL A 89 -5.91 -2.13 18.68
N LYS A 90 -7.04 -2.83 18.48
CA LYS A 90 -7.03 -4.19 17.95
C LYS A 90 -6.57 -4.20 16.49
N GLU A 91 -7.14 -3.34 15.65
CA GLU A 91 -6.79 -3.20 14.24
C GLU A 91 -5.30 -2.86 14.04
N ILE A 92 -4.78 -1.85 14.76
CA ILE A 92 -3.34 -1.49 14.74
C ILE A 92 -2.47 -2.69 15.13
N ALA A 93 -2.89 -3.48 16.11
CA ALA A 93 -2.12 -4.65 16.53
C ALA A 93 -2.15 -5.77 15.48
N GLU A 94 -3.27 -5.95 14.78
CA GLU A 94 -3.41 -6.92 13.69
C GLU A 94 -2.55 -6.49 12.48
N ASP A 95 -2.60 -5.22 12.08
CA ASP A 95 -1.78 -4.68 11.00
C ASP A 95 -0.28 -4.73 11.30
N PHE A 96 0.10 -4.44 12.54
CA PHE A 96 1.50 -4.56 12.97
C PHE A 96 2.00 -6.00 12.89
N GLU A 97 1.22 -6.99 13.35
CA GLU A 97 1.64 -8.40 13.24
C GLU A 97 1.59 -8.88 11.80
N TRP A 98 0.62 -8.45 10.99
CA TRP A 98 0.58 -8.72 9.55
C TRP A 98 1.84 -8.22 8.86
N GLY A 99 2.25 -6.98 9.12
CA GLY A 99 3.47 -6.40 8.54
C GLY A 99 4.75 -7.14 8.93
N ARG A 100 4.71 -7.98 9.96
CA ARG A 100 5.83 -8.83 10.41
C ARG A 100 5.67 -10.30 10.03
N SER A 101 4.53 -10.68 9.47
CA SER A 101 4.35 -12.00 8.88
C SER A 101 5.25 -12.16 7.65
N LYS A 102 5.48 -13.41 7.22
CA LYS A 102 6.28 -13.69 6.02
C LYS A 102 5.66 -13.02 4.79
N ASP A 103 4.36 -13.20 4.59
CA ASP A 103 3.64 -12.67 3.44
C ASP A 103 3.59 -11.14 3.46
N GLY A 104 3.34 -10.54 4.63
CA GLY A 104 3.35 -9.09 4.80
C GLY A 104 4.71 -8.46 4.50
N GLN A 105 5.81 -9.09 4.93
CA GLN A 105 7.17 -8.63 4.61
C GLN A 105 7.43 -8.67 3.10
N ILE A 106 7.08 -9.77 2.42
CA ILE A 106 7.23 -9.89 0.95
C ILE A 106 6.42 -8.80 0.24
N ILE A 107 5.16 -8.61 0.64
CA ILE A 107 4.29 -7.58 0.04
C ILE A 107 4.87 -6.18 0.25
N LEU A 108 5.39 -5.87 1.43
CA LEU A 108 6.00 -4.56 1.73
C LEU A 108 7.30 -4.35 0.94
N GLU A 109 8.11 -5.39 0.73
CA GLU A 109 9.30 -5.33 -0.13
C GLU A 109 8.94 -5.06 -1.59
N ILE A 110 7.91 -5.75 -2.11
CA ILE A 110 7.37 -5.50 -3.45
C ILE A 110 6.90 -4.05 -3.56
N GLU A 111 6.10 -3.55 -2.62
CA GLU A 111 5.60 -2.17 -2.62
C GLU A 111 6.72 -1.12 -2.59
N ASN A 112 7.73 -1.31 -1.73
CA ASN A 112 8.91 -0.45 -1.69
C ASN A 112 9.65 -0.42 -3.04
N TRP A 113 9.73 -1.57 -3.72
CA TRP A 113 10.35 -1.65 -5.04
C TRP A 113 9.47 -0.98 -6.11
N ILE A 114 8.15 -1.23 -6.10
CA ILE A 114 7.18 -0.63 -7.02
C ILE A 114 7.22 0.90 -6.95
N GLU A 115 7.23 1.49 -5.75
CA GLU A 115 7.31 2.95 -5.54
C GLU A 115 8.54 3.54 -6.26
N LYS A 116 9.71 2.92 -6.08
CA LYS A 116 10.96 3.34 -6.73
C LYS A 116 10.96 3.11 -8.23
N ALA A 117 10.45 1.96 -8.68
CA ALA A 117 10.40 1.62 -10.10
C ALA A 117 9.45 2.55 -10.87
N ARG A 118 8.29 2.90 -10.29
CA ARG A 118 7.35 3.87 -10.86
C ARG A 118 7.93 5.27 -10.93
N LEU A 119 8.68 5.70 -9.91
CA LEU A 119 9.36 7.00 -9.91
C LEU A 119 10.38 7.07 -11.07
N ARG A 120 11.28 6.09 -11.16
CA ARG A 120 12.27 6.01 -12.26
C ARG A 120 11.63 5.95 -13.63
N LEU A 121 10.61 5.11 -13.80
CA LEU A 121 9.88 4.98 -15.07
C LEU A 121 9.30 6.32 -15.51
N ARG A 122 8.71 7.08 -14.59
CA ARG A 122 8.14 8.40 -14.88
C ARG A 122 9.22 9.41 -15.27
N GLU A 123 10.41 9.33 -14.68
CA GLU A 123 11.51 10.25 -14.95
C GLU A 123 12.22 9.93 -16.28
N GLU A 124 12.47 8.64 -16.55
CA GLU A 124 13.22 8.20 -17.73
C GLU A 124 12.36 7.99 -18.98
N TYR A 125 11.09 7.57 -18.82
CA TYR A 125 10.17 7.24 -19.90
C TYR A 125 8.75 7.78 -19.63
N PRO A 126 8.56 9.11 -19.53
CA PRO A 126 7.30 9.72 -19.08
C PRO A 126 6.08 9.38 -19.94
N ASP A 127 6.28 9.14 -21.24
CA ASP A 127 5.20 8.93 -22.20
C ASP A 127 4.84 7.44 -22.43
N THR A 128 5.49 6.53 -21.70
CA THR A 128 5.26 5.09 -21.89
C THR A 128 3.96 4.62 -21.23
N LEU A 129 3.23 3.74 -21.90
CA LEU A 129 2.01 3.12 -21.38
C LEU A 129 2.35 1.83 -20.60
N ILE A 130 3.23 1.93 -19.61
CA ILE A 130 3.60 0.84 -18.71
C ILE A 130 3.05 1.10 -17.31
N TYR A 131 2.46 0.08 -16.69
CA TYR A 131 2.05 0.08 -15.30
C TYR A 131 2.81 -1.01 -14.52
N ILE A 132 3.03 -0.73 -13.25
CA ILE A 132 3.72 -1.62 -12.31
C ILE A 132 2.79 -1.78 -11.13
N GLY A 133 2.42 -3.00 -10.74
CA GLY A 133 1.43 -3.24 -9.68
C GLY A 133 1.54 -4.65 -9.11
N ARG A 134 0.54 -5.03 -8.29
CA ARG A 134 0.43 -6.39 -7.75
C ARG A 134 -0.80 -7.12 -8.27
N GLY A 135 -0.79 -8.45 -8.18
CA GLY A 135 -1.94 -9.28 -8.52
C GLY A 135 -3.09 -9.13 -7.51
N TRP A 136 -4.34 -9.10 -8.00
CA TRP A 136 -5.53 -9.14 -7.15
C TRP A 136 -5.75 -10.50 -6.48
N VAL A 137 -5.50 -11.60 -7.22
CA VAL A 137 -5.67 -12.97 -6.74
C VAL A 137 -4.51 -13.38 -5.82
N ASN A 138 -3.29 -13.01 -6.21
CA ASN A 138 -2.08 -13.22 -5.41
C ASN A 138 -1.35 -11.89 -5.20
N PRO A 139 -1.50 -11.24 -4.04
CA PRO A 139 -0.83 -9.98 -3.75
C PRO A 139 0.70 -10.06 -3.64
N MET A 140 1.29 -11.26 -3.58
CA MET A 140 2.75 -11.45 -3.64
C MET A 140 3.29 -11.49 -5.08
N GLU A 141 2.41 -11.43 -6.08
CA GLU A 141 2.79 -11.36 -7.48
C GLU A 141 3.10 -9.91 -7.87
N LEU A 142 4.30 -9.68 -8.43
CA LEU A 142 4.69 -8.41 -9.05
C LEU A 142 4.34 -8.46 -10.53
N ILE A 143 3.46 -7.56 -10.97
CA ILE A 143 3.00 -7.46 -12.35
C ILE A 143 3.55 -6.21 -12.98
N ILE A 144 4.16 -6.36 -14.15
CA ILE A 144 4.48 -5.24 -15.04
C ILE A 144 3.76 -5.48 -16.34
N GLY A 145 2.86 -4.58 -16.71
CA GLY A 145 2.14 -4.66 -17.95
C GLY A 145 2.06 -3.33 -18.64
N GLY A 146 1.44 -3.31 -19.81
CA GLY A 146 1.34 -2.10 -20.58
C GLY A 146 1.07 -2.36 -22.04
N VAL A 147 1.11 -1.30 -22.83
CA VAL A 147 0.89 -1.37 -24.28
C VAL A 147 2.09 -0.71 -24.96
N VAL A 148 2.69 -1.42 -25.90
CA VAL A 148 3.85 -0.96 -26.68
C VAL A 148 3.61 -1.16 -28.17
N ASP A 149 4.40 -0.48 -28.99
CA ASP A 149 4.23 -0.48 -30.44
C ASP A 149 4.80 -1.70 -31.14
N ASP A 150 5.81 -2.37 -30.54
CA ASP A 150 6.57 -3.44 -31.18
C ASP A 150 7.26 -4.37 -30.16
N ASP A 151 7.69 -5.55 -30.65
CA ASP A 151 8.34 -6.59 -29.85
C ASP A 151 9.71 -6.18 -29.27
N ASP A 152 10.44 -5.27 -29.94
CA ASP A 152 11.75 -4.83 -29.46
C ASP A 152 11.58 -3.88 -28.26
N THR A 153 10.58 -3.00 -28.31
CA THR A 153 10.16 -2.16 -27.17
C THR A 153 9.67 -3.01 -26.00
N GLN A 154 8.93 -4.09 -26.25
CA GLN A 154 8.54 -5.04 -25.20
C GLN A 154 9.80 -5.63 -24.52
N LYS A 155 10.70 -6.24 -25.29
CA LYS A 155 11.93 -6.85 -24.77
C LYS A 155 12.80 -5.84 -24.03
N PHE A 156 12.87 -4.61 -24.52
CA PHE A 156 13.57 -3.52 -23.86
C PHE A 156 13.04 -3.30 -22.43
N PHE A 157 11.73 -3.12 -22.27
CA PHE A 157 11.15 -2.91 -20.95
C PHE A 157 11.27 -4.14 -20.05
N GLU A 158 11.10 -5.34 -20.58
CA GLU A 158 11.32 -6.58 -19.81
C GLU A 158 12.75 -6.65 -19.23
N ASN A 159 13.76 -6.37 -20.05
CA ASN A 159 15.16 -6.31 -19.61
C ASN A 159 15.42 -5.16 -18.64
N TYR A 160 14.86 -3.97 -18.92
CA TYR A 160 14.98 -2.79 -18.06
C TYR A 160 14.52 -3.09 -16.64
N PHE A 161 13.33 -3.69 -16.45
CA PHE A 161 12.83 -4.00 -15.10
C PHE A 161 13.54 -5.19 -14.46
N ASN A 162 13.91 -6.21 -15.22
CA ASN A 162 14.70 -7.33 -14.68
C ASN A 162 16.06 -6.87 -14.15
N SER A 163 16.69 -5.89 -14.80
CA SER A 163 17.99 -5.32 -14.36
C SER A 163 17.91 -4.54 -13.04
N GLN A 164 16.71 -4.19 -12.57
CA GLN A 164 16.47 -3.42 -11.36
C GLN A 164 16.39 -4.27 -10.09
N ASN A 165 16.75 -5.56 -10.16
CA ASN A 165 16.75 -6.50 -9.04
C ASN A 165 15.40 -6.51 -8.30
N PRO A 166 14.30 -6.91 -8.96
CA PRO A 166 12.99 -7.01 -8.31
C PRO A 166 13.04 -8.02 -7.15
N PRO A 167 12.30 -7.78 -6.06
CA PRO A 167 12.32 -8.65 -4.87
C PRO A 167 11.70 -10.02 -5.12
N VAL A 168 10.89 -10.16 -6.17
CA VAL A 168 10.28 -11.40 -6.65
C VAL A 168 10.31 -11.43 -8.18
N PRO A 169 10.18 -12.60 -8.82
CA PRO A 169 10.05 -12.68 -10.28
C PRO A 169 8.89 -11.83 -10.80
N ILE A 170 9.13 -11.12 -11.90
CA ILE A 170 8.14 -10.26 -12.53
C ILE A 170 7.26 -11.10 -13.45
N HIS A 171 5.94 -10.96 -13.31
CA HIS A 171 4.98 -11.45 -14.30
C HIS A 171 4.71 -10.33 -15.33
N PHE A 172 5.32 -10.47 -16.51
CA PHE A 172 5.12 -9.52 -17.61
C PHE A 172 3.79 -9.73 -18.32
N LYS A 173 3.05 -8.63 -18.51
CA LYS A 173 1.78 -8.52 -19.25
C LYS A 173 1.83 -7.34 -20.21
N ILE A 174 2.94 -7.18 -20.91
CA ILE A 174 3.14 -6.12 -21.92
C ILE A 174 2.54 -6.62 -23.23
N ILE A 175 1.64 -5.83 -23.82
CA ILE A 175 0.92 -6.17 -25.04
C ILE A 175 1.50 -5.33 -26.19
N VAL A 176 1.89 -6.01 -27.26
CA VAL A 176 2.32 -5.38 -28.51
C VAL A 176 1.08 -5.11 -29.35
N GLN A 177 0.85 -3.85 -29.71
CA GLN A 177 -0.26 -3.43 -30.56
C GLN A 177 0.28 -2.75 -31.83
N ASN A 178 0.55 -3.60 -32.83
CA ASN A 178 1.07 -3.20 -34.14
C ASN A 178 0.04 -2.39 -34.96
N GLU A 179 0.54 -1.64 -35.94
CA GLU A 179 -0.26 -1.05 -37.03
C GLU A 179 -0.68 -2.17 -37.98
N GLU A 180 -1.97 -2.52 -38.02
CA GLU A 180 -2.60 -3.09 -39.23
C GLU A 180 -3.24 -1.97 -40.06
#